data_AF-A0A062V0P6-F1
#
_entry.id   AF-A0A062V0P6-F1
#
_cell.length_a   1.000
_cell.length_b   1.000
_cell.length_c   1.000
_cell.angle_alpha   90.00
_cell.angle_beta   90.00
_cell.angle_gamma   90.00
#
_symmetry.space_group_name_H-M   'P 1'
#
loop_
_entity.id
_entity.type
_entity.pdbx_description
1 polymer ?
#
loop_
_entity_poly.entity_id
_entity_poly.type
_entity_poly.pdbx_seq_one_letter_code
_entity_poly.pdbx_strand_id
1 'polypeptide(L)'
;MNKIERHYDERKGDYIRKRFYNSFFSNCYSDFIAIAVAIPLGLKPKSGKSRKHTEAKRYREFNKRGFPVPKLLEEGEDYLDIEFIKMKELSRLLRDKNASKQKKIEIVKRAAAEIRRIHDAGFELGDANVHNVGCRPDGRIVLFDFEHQQIKENREKDYSTFARSAAYEIPDSSDLRDILTGIAEGYGEDLTRKISIVPYMFVIFLLENKSKNLLELIKAKRHGIKR
;
A
#
# COMPACT_ATOMS: atom_id res chain seq x y z
N MET A 1 10.94 4.25 15.05
CA MET A 1 9.85 3.24 15.15
C MET A 1 8.62 3.91 15.73
N ASN A 2 7.41 3.69 15.19
CA ASN A 2 6.17 4.25 15.75
C ASN A 2 5.56 3.29 16.77
N LYS A 3 4.89 3.80 17.81
CA LYS A 3 4.10 2.98 18.73
C LYS A 3 2.61 3.23 18.48
N ILE A 4 1.85 2.17 18.27
CA ILE A 4 0.41 2.24 17.99
C ILE A 4 -0.31 1.57 19.16
N GLU A 5 -1.20 2.31 19.82
CA GLU A 5 -1.94 1.84 20.99
C GLU A 5 -3.43 2.12 20.80
N ARG A 6 -4.29 1.18 21.20
CA ARG A 6 -5.73 1.40 21.25
C ARG A 6 -6.12 1.93 22.62
N HIS A 7 -6.98 2.94 22.62
CA HIS A 7 -7.46 3.64 23.81
C HIS A 7 -8.97 3.86 23.71
N TYR A 8 -9.58 4.18 24.84
CA TYR A 8 -10.97 4.63 24.95
C TYR A 8 -11.03 5.86 25.85
N ASP A 9 -11.81 6.86 25.45
CA ASP A 9 -12.09 8.08 26.21
C ASP A 9 -13.57 8.47 26.01
N GLU A 10 -14.24 8.96 27.05
CA GLU A 10 -15.68 9.26 27.00
C GLU A 10 -16.05 10.32 25.96
N ARG A 11 -15.14 11.26 25.65
CA ARG A 11 -15.37 12.33 24.67
C ARG A 11 -15.04 11.89 23.25
N LYS A 12 -14.02 11.04 23.08
CA LYS A 12 -13.51 10.60 21.77
C LYS A 12 -14.06 9.25 21.29
N GLY A 13 -14.59 8.43 22.20
CA GLY A 13 -14.89 7.03 21.95
C GLY A 13 -13.62 6.17 21.84
N ASP A 14 -13.71 5.07 21.07
CA ASP A 14 -12.54 4.23 20.75
C ASP A 14 -11.61 4.93 19.75
N TYR A 15 -10.31 5.00 20.08
CA TYR A 15 -9.31 5.62 19.22
C TYR A 15 -7.98 4.86 19.22
N ILE A 16 -7.18 5.15 18.20
CA ILE A 16 -5.80 4.71 18.07
C ILE A 16 -4.89 5.91 18.32
N ARG A 17 -3.95 5.78 19.26
CA ARG A 17 -2.85 6.73 19.44
C ARG A 17 -1.62 6.22 18.71
N LYS A 18 -1.18 6.97 17.70
CA LYS A 18 0.08 6.72 16.97
C LYS A 18 1.14 7.70 17.47
N ARG A 19 2.18 7.20 18.15
CA ARG A 19 3.33 7.98 18.64
C ARG A 19 4.50 7.93 17.66
N PHE A 20 5.13 9.08 17.45
CA PHE A 20 6.21 9.30 16.50
C PHE A 20 7.50 9.65 17.24
N TYR A 21 8.37 8.67 17.43
CA TYR A 21 9.65 8.89 18.10
C TYR A 21 10.71 9.43 17.13
N ASN A 22 11.49 10.41 17.58
CA ASN A 22 12.74 10.81 16.95
C ASN A 22 13.86 9.94 17.53
N SER A 23 14.20 8.84 16.87
CA SER A 23 15.35 8.04 17.30
C SER A 23 16.64 8.66 16.73
N PHE A 24 17.19 9.66 17.43
CA PHE A 24 18.52 10.22 17.13
C PHE A 24 19.62 9.14 17.17
N PHE A 25 19.42 8.04 17.90
CA PHE A 25 20.39 6.94 18.07
C PHE A 25 20.17 5.67 17.22
N SER A 26 19.15 5.61 16.36
CA SER A 26 19.05 4.52 15.34
C SER A 26 19.80 4.84 14.04
N ASN A 27 20.30 6.07 13.89
CA ASN A 27 20.44 6.75 12.60
C ASN A 27 21.80 6.67 11.90
N CYS A 28 22.68 5.72 12.23
CA CYS A 28 23.93 5.54 11.45
C CYS A 28 23.88 4.33 10.51
N TYR A 29 23.19 3.24 10.90
CA TYR A 29 23.16 2.00 10.11
C TYR A 29 21.78 1.72 9.49
N SER A 30 20.68 2.01 10.19
CA SER A 30 19.34 1.84 9.61
C SER A 30 19.03 2.90 8.56
N ASP A 31 19.62 4.09 8.70
CA ASP A 31 19.44 5.16 7.72
C ASP A 31 20.08 4.79 6.40
N PHE A 32 21.23 4.11 6.35
CA PHE A 32 21.81 3.72 5.05
C PHE A 32 20.94 2.69 4.31
N ILE A 33 20.40 1.68 4.99
CA ILE A 33 19.51 0.68 4.37
C ILE A 33 18.14 1.31 4.05
N ALA A 34 17.58 2.11 4.96
CA ALA A 34 16.32 2.81 4.73
C ALA A 34 16.47 3.83 3.59
N ILE A 35 17.58 4.56 3.49
CA ILE A 35 17.92 5.46 2.37
C ILE A 35 18.12 4.64 1.09
N ALA A 36 18.87 3.54 1.14
CA ALA A 36 19.15 2.69 -0.02
C ALA A 36 17.90 1.95 -0.54
N VAL A 37 16.87 1.74 0.28
CA VAL A 37 15.58 1.16 -0.14
C VAL A 37 14.55 2.25 -0.47
N ALA A 38 14.50 3.33 0.31
CA ALA A 38 13.52 4.41 0.15
C ALA A 38 13.83 5.33 -1.03
N ILE A 39 15.10 5.65 -1.31
CA ILE A 39 15.48 6.53 -2.43
C ILE A 39 15.16 5.90 -3.80
N PRO A 40 15.46 4.60 -4.07
CA PRO A 40 15.02 3.95 -5.31
C PRO A 40 13.50 3.88 -5.42
N LEU A 41 12.80 3.86 -4.29
CA LEU A 41 11.35 3.97 -4.22
C LEU A 41 10.86 5.43 -4.21
N GLY A 42 11.70 6.45 -4.37
CA GLY A 42 11.30 7.86 -4.43
C GLY A 42 10.68 8.43 -3.14
N LEU A 43 10.98 7.83 -1.98
CA LEU A 43 10.52 8.27 -0.66
C LEU A 43 11.64 9.05 0.05
N LYS A 44 11.29 10.14 0.77
CA LYS A 44 12.26 10.90 1.59
C LYS A 44 12.38 10.28 3.00
N PRO A 45 13.58 9.85 3.45
CA PRO A 45 13.80 9.51 4.85
C PRO A 45 13.55 10.75 5.72
N LYS A 46 12.79 10.60 6.80
CA LYS A 46 12.28 11.72 7.59
C LYS A 46 12.24 11.40 9.08
N SER A 47 12.53 12.43 9.89
CA SER A 47 12.34 12.39 11.34
C SER A 47 10.88 12.07 11.71
N GLY A 48 10.67 11.53 12.91
CA GLY A 48 9.34 11.26 13.45
C GLY A 48 8.44 12.50 13.42
N LYS A 49 9.00 13.67 13.76
CA LYS A 49 8.30 14.97 13.69
C LYS A 49 7.79 15.31 12.28
N SER A 50 8.60 15.07 11.24
CA SER A 50 8.20 15.35 9.85
C SER A 50 7.15 14.35 9.33
N ARG A 51 7.26 13.07 9.74
CA ARG A 51 6.27 12.04 9.44
C ARG A 51 4.91 12.37 10.08
N LYS A 52 4.89 12.71 11.38
CA LYS A 52 3.69 13.16 12.10
C LYS A 52 3.01 14.33 11.38
N HIS A 53 3.77 15.37 11.06
CA HIS A 53 3.22 16.57 10.42
C HIS A 53 2.61 16.26 9.04
N THR A 54 3.28 15.41 8.27
CA THR A 54 2.79 14.97 6.95
C THR A 54 1.47 14.21 7.09
N GLU A 55 1.42 13.24 8.02
CA GLU A 55 0.24 12.41 8.24
C GLU A 55 -0.94 13.23 8.80
N ALA A 56 -0.70 14.12 9.76
CA ALA A 56 -1.73 15.00 10.31
C ALA A 56 -2.34 15.92 9.24
N LYS A 57 -1.49 16.51 8.38
CA LYS A 57 -1.96 17.34 7.26
C LYS A 57 -2.84 16.55 6.30
N ARG A 58 -2.44 15.31 5.97
CA ARG A 58 -3.22 14.44 5.07
C ARG A 58 -4.54 14.02 5.68
N TYR A 59 -4.59 13.60 6.95
CA TYR A 59 -5.86 13.30 7.59
C TYR A 59 -6.82 14.49 7.58
N ARG A 60 -6.35 15.70 7.91
CA ARG A 60 -7.19 16.91 7.86
C ARG A 60 -7.80 17.13 6.47
N GLU A 61 -6.97 17.06 5.43
CA GLU A 61 -7.41 17.29 4.05
C GLU A 61 -8.35 16.18 3.58
N PHE A 62 -8.04 14.93 3.91
CA PHE A 62 -8.82 13.77 3.51
C PHE A 62 -10.17 13.69 4.24
N ASN A 63 -10.21 14.01 5.54
CA ASN A 63 -11.45 14.12 6.29
C ASN A 63 -12.33 15.24 5.73
N LYS A 64 -11.77 16.41 5.40
CA LYS A 64 -12.51 17.53 4.80
C LYS A 64 -13.15 17.15 3.46
N ARG A 65 -12.50 16.30 2.67
CA ARG A 65 -12.98 15.85 1.34
C ARG A 65 -13.86 14.60 1.39
N GLY A 66 -14.13 14.03 2.56
CA GLY A 66 -14.92 12.81 2.68
C GLY A 66 -14.24 11.59 2.04
N PHE A 67 -12.91 11.52 2.07
CA PHE A 67 -12.20 10.31 1.73
C PHE A 67 -12.37 9.24 2.83
N PRO A 68 -12.25 7.95 2.49
CA PRO A 68 -12.57 6.87 3.41
C PRO A 68 -11.40 6.64 4.37
N VAL A 69 -11.13 7.60 5.25
CA VAL A 69 -10.02 7.56 6.19
C VAL A 69 -10.52 7.79 7.60
N PRO A 70 -9.87 7.24 8.64
CA PRO A 70 -10.18 7.57 10.03
C PRO A 70 -10.23 9.07 10.29
N LYS A 71 -11.13 9.52 11.17
CA LYS A 71 -11.11 10.91 11.63
C LYS A 71 -9.85 11.18 12.45
N LEU A 72 -9.17 12.28 12.17
CA LEU A 72 -8.19 12.84 13.11
C LEU A 72 -8.94 13.47 14.28
N LEU A 73 -8.74 12.92 15.47
CA LEU A 73 -9.39 13.37 16.71
C LEU A 73 -8.54 14.38 17.46
N GLU A 74 -7.22 14.15 17.53
CA GLU A 74 -6.30 15.05 18.21
C GLU A 74 -4.89 14.99 17.59
N GLU A 75 -4.20 16.13 17.58
CA GLU A 75 -2.78 16.22 17.31
C GLU A 75 -2.04 16.70 18.57
N GLY A 76 -1.23 15.82 19.17
CA GLY A 76 -0.32 16.16 20.25
C GLY A 76 1.09 16.49 19.72
N GLU A 77 2.03 16.75 20.62
CA GLU A 77 3.42 17.08 20.24
C GLU A 77 4.11 15.91 19.54
N ASP A 78 4.00 14.70 20.07
CA ASP A 78 4.63 13.47 19.58
C ASP A 78 3.62 12.40 19.10
N TYR A 79 2.32 12.70 19.11
CA TYR A 79 1.28 11.73 18.75
C TYR A 79 0.16 12.28 17.87
N LEU A 80 -0.57 11.36 17.23
CA LEU A 80 -1.89 11.60 16.63
C LEU A 80 -2.89 10.61 17.24
N ASP A 81 -4.05 11.12 17.65
CA ASP A 81 -5.21 10.29 17.98
C ASP A 81 -6.12 10.24 16.75
N ILE A 82 -6.38 9.04 16.27
CA ILE A 82 -7.26 8.78 15.12
C ILE A 82 -8.38 7.83 15.51
N GLU A 83 -9.55 7.99 14.89
CA GLU A 83 -10.70 7.12 15.10
C GLU A 83 -10.34 5.64 14.93
N PHE A 84 -10.74 4.80 15.88
CA PHE A 84 -10.63 3.37 15.71
C PHE A 84 -11.75 2.86 14.82
N ILE A 85 -11.40 2.27 13.67
CA ILE A 85 -12.36 1.65 12.76
C ILE A 85 -12.19 0.13 12.82
N LYS A 86 -13.27 -0.59 13.16
CA LYS A 86 -13.31 -2.05 13.08
C LYS A 86 -13.26 -2.49 11.61
N MET A 87 -12.13 -3.06 11.20
CA MET A 87 -11.88 -3.49 9.82
C MET A 87 -10.96 -4.72 9.78
N LYS A 88 -10.95 -5.44 8.66
CA LYS A 88 -9.93 -6.44 8.33
C LYS A 88 -9.01 -5.86 7.26
N GLU A 89 -7.70 -5.95 7.47
CA GLU A 89 -6.69 -5.53 6.50
C GLU A 89 -6.88 -6.29 5.17
N LEU A 90 -6.70 -5.60 4.05
CA LEU A 90 -6.87 -6.16 2.71
C LEU A 90 -5.86 -7.28 2.44
N SER A 91 -4.61 -7.14 2.90
CA SER A 91 -3.61 -8.22 2.85
C SER A 91 -4.13 -9.54 3.44
N ARG A 92 -4.77 -9.48 4.61
CA ARG A 92 -5.35 -10.67 5.28
C ARG A 92 -6.57 -11.20 4.56
N LEU A 93 -7.34 -10.36 3.86
CA LEU A 93 -8.47 -10.78 3.04
C LEU A 93 -8.00 -11.50 1.77
N LEU A 94 -6.92 -11.03 1.16
CA LEU A 94 -6.34 -11.65 -0.04
C LEU A 94 -5.71 -13.02 0.27
N ARG A 95 -5.01 -13.15 1.40
CA ARG A 95 -4.45 -14.43 1.89
C ARG A 95 -5.49 -15.46 2.31
N ASP A 96 -6.72 -15.03 2.59
CA ASP A 96 -7.76 -15.90 3.13
C ASP A 96 -8.17 -16.95 2.10
N LYS A 97 -7.77 -18.21 2.32
CA LYS A 97 -8.09 -19.33 1.42
C LYS A 97 -9.57 -19.70 1.44
N ASN A 98 -10.31 -19.28 2.48
CA ASN A 98 -11.73 -19.58 2.63
C ASN A 98 -12.60 -18.49 2.01
N ALA A 99 -12.03 -17.33 1.67
CA ALA A 99 -12.74 -16.27 0.97
C ALA A 99 -12.85 -16.62 -0.52
N SER A 100 -14.06 -16.50 -1.08
CA SER A 100 -14.26 -16.71 -2.51
C SER A 100 -13.45 -15.70 -3.34
N LYS A 101 -12.95 -16.18 -4.48
CA LYS A 101 -12.23 -15.36 -5.47
C LYS A 101 -13.02 -14.10 -5.85
N GLN A 102 -14.32 -14.26 -6.11
CA GLN A 102 -15.20 -13.15 -6.48
C GLN A 102 -15.23 -12.04 -5.41
N LYS A 103 -15.27 -12.43 -4.13
CA LYS A 103 -15.24 -11.47 -3.02
C LYS A 103 -13.91 -10.72 -2.94
N LYS A 104 -12.79 -11.41 -3.19
CA LYS A 104 -11.46 -10.77 -3.23
C LYS A 104 -11.39 -9.74 -4.36
N ILE A 105 -11.84 -10.11 -5.55
CA ILE A 105 -11.90 -9.23 -6.73
C ILE A 105 -12.75 -7.99 -6.44
N GLU A 106 -13.92 -8.17 -5.86
CA GLU A 106 -14.82 -7.05 -5.55
C GLU A 106 -14.18 -6.06 -4.57
N ILE A 107 -13.50 -6.54 -3.52
CA ILE A 107 -12.86 -5.68 -2.53
C ILE A 107 -11.66 -4.94 -3.12
N VAL A 108 -10.80 -5.59 -3.92
CA VAL A 108 -9.67 -4.90 -4.57
C VAL A 108 -10.17 -3.86 -5.58
N LYS A 109 -11.27 -4.14 -6.27
CA LYS A 109 -11.89 -3.21 -7.21
C LYS A 109 -12.38 -1.95 -6.49
N ARG A 110 -13.08 -2.11 -5.35
CA ARG A 110 -13.51 -0.98 -4.51
C ARG A 110 -12.33 -0.20 -3.95
N ALA A 111 -11.29 -0.88 -3.49
CA ALA A 111 -10.08 -0.23 -2.99
C ALA A 111 -9.38 0.60 -4.08
N ALA A 112 -9.22 0.02 -5.28
CA ALA A 112 -8.66 0.72 -6.43
C ALA A 112 -9.48 1.95 -6.83
N ALA A 113 -10.82 1.89 -6.75
CA ALA A 113 -11.69 3.03 -7.01
C ALA A 113 -11.50 4.17 -5.99
N GLU A 114 -11.33 3.87 -4.70
CA GLU A 114 -11.06 4.90 -3.70
C GLU A 114 -9.67 5.52 -3.86
N ILE A 115 -8.66 4.70 -4.22
CA ILE A 115 -7.32 5.20 -4.57
C ILE A 115 -7.42 6.17 -5.76
N ARG A 116 -8.14 5.77 -6.81
CA ARG A 116 -8.40 6.61 -7.98
C ARG A 116 -9.05 7.94 -7.60
N ARG A 117 -10.07 7.91 -6.74
CA ARG A 117 -10.79 9.10 -6.28
C ARG A 117 -9.87 10.10 -5.58
N ILE A 118 -8.87 9.63 -4.84
CA ILE A 118 -7.85 10.46 -4.20
C ILE A 118 -6.89 11.05 -5.25
N HIS A 119 -6.46 10.23 -6.22
CA HIS A 119 -5.60 10.68 -7.32
C HIS A 119 -6.26 11.75 -8.20
N ASP A 120 -7.54 11.59 -8.54
CA ASP A 120 -8.29 12.58 -9.32
C ASP A 120 -8.46 13.91 -8.58
N ALA A 121 -8.38 13.90 -7.25
CA ALA A 121 -8.37 15.09 -6.42
C ALA A 121 -6.98 15.76 -6.29
N GLY A 122 -5.96 15.23 -6.98
CA GLY A 122 -4.60 15.76 -6.96
C GLY A 122 -3.77 15.30 -5.76
N PHE A 123 -4.15 14.20 -5.11
CA PHE A 123 -3.39 13.67 -3.97
C PHE A 123 -2.79 12.31 -4.29
N GLU A 124 -1.70 12.00 -3.60
CA GLU A 124 -1.11 10.68 -3.52
C GLU A 124 -1.17 10.16 -2.08
N LEU A 125 -1.19 8.85 -1.95
CA LEU A 125 -1.14 8.12 -0.69
C LEU A 125 0.30 7.93 -0.20
N GLY A 126 1.26 7.79 -1.13
CA GLY A 126 2.67 7.58 -0.81
C GLY A 126 3.02 6.11 -0.62
N ASP A 127 2.42 5.45 0.38
CA ASP A 127 2.58 4.01 0.63
C ASP A 127 1.26 3.25 0.42
N ALA A 128 0.85 3.12 -0.84
CA ALA A 128 -0.42 2.51 -1.25
C ALA A 128 -0.41 0.96 -1.20
N ASN A 129 0.28 0.36 -0.22
CA ASN A 129 0.30 -1.09 -0.06
C ASN A 129 -1.04 -1.62 0.48
N VAL A 130 -1.40 -2.87 0.15
CA VAL A 130 -2.62 -3.54 0.67
C VAL A 130 -2.63 -3.73 2.20
N HIS A 131 -1.51 -3.49 2.88
CA HIS A 131 -1.45 -3.44 4.35
C HIS A 131 -2.06 -2.15 4.93
N ASN A 132 -2.08 -1.08 4.14
CA ASN A 132 -2.57 0.25 4.51
C ASN A 132 -4.00 0.48 4.02
N VAL A 133 -4.69 -0.62 3.69
CA VAL A 133 -6.07 -0.66 3.22
C VAL A 133 -6.84 -1.65 4.10
N GLY A 134 -7.95 -1.20 4.68
CA GLY A 134 -8.87 -2.01 5.45
C GLY A 134 -10.22 -2.11 4.78
N CYS A 135 -10.95 -3.17 5.09
CA CYS A 135 -12.34 -3.35 4.70
C CYS A 135 -13.20 -3.56 5.95
N ARG A 136 -14.23 -2.73 6.09
CA ARG A 136 -15.22 -2.81 7.16
C ARG A 136 -16.17 -4.00 6.93
N PRO A 137 -16.88 -4.48 7.97
CA PRO A 137 -17.90 -5.52 7.81
C PRO A 137 -19.00 -5.16 6.81
N ASP A 138 -19.30 -3.87 6.65
CA ASP A 138 -20.26 -3.33 5.65
C ASP A 138 -19.68 -3.25 4.22
N GLY A 139 -18.44 -3.69 4.01
CA GLY A 139 -17.76 -3.69 2.71
C GLY A 139 -17.21 -2.34 2.27
N ARG A 140 -17.24 -1.31 3.13
CA ARG A 140 -16.58 -0.02 2.86
C ARG A 140 -15.08 -0.12 3.07
N ILE A 141 -14.34 0.53 2.19
CA ILE A 141 -12.88 0.63 2.27
C ILE A 141 -12.48 1.66 3.32
N VAL A 142 -11.32 1.48 3.91
CA VAL A 142 -10.66 2.41 4.82
C VAL A 142 -9.20 2.51 4.41
N LEU A 143 -8.70 3.71 4.16
CA LEU A 143 -7.29 3.97 3.87
C LEU A 143 -6.65 4.60 5.10
N PHE A 144 -5.41 4.21 5.43
CA PHE A 144 -4.69 4.71 6.59
C PHE A 144 -3.18 4.71 6.34
N ASP A 145 -2.42 5.21 7.31
CA ASP A 145 -0.95 5.32 7.30
C ASP A 145 -0.37 6.20 6.18
N PHE A 146 -0.53 7.52 6.35
CA PHE A 146 -0.18 8.52 5.33
C PHE A 146 1.15 9.24 5.58
N GLU A 147 2.06 8.63 6.35
CA GLU A 147 3.30 9.28 6.80
C GLU A 147 4.33 9.56 5.69
N HIS A 148 4.19 8.89 4.55
CA HIS A 148 5.14 8.94 3.44
C HIS A 148 4.86 10.10 2.47
N GLN A 149 5.77 11.08 2.43
CA GLN A 149 5.76 12.13 1.39
C GLN A 149 6.55 11.64 0.17
N GLN A 150 5.98 11.66 -1.04
CA GLN A 150 6.80 11.46 -2.24
C GLN A 150 7.53 12.74 -2.64
N ILE A 151 8.63 12.57 -3.36
CA ILE A 151 9.45 13.68 -3.89
C ILE A 151 8.68 14.42 -5.01
N LYS A 152 7.80 13.71 -5.72
CA LYS A 152 6.95 14.22 -6.80
C LYS A 152 5.68 13.37 -6.84
N GLU A 153 4.54 14.01 -7.05
CA GLU A 153 3.24 13.33 -7.21
C GLU A 153 3.33 12.27 -8.32
N ASN A 154 3.07 11.02 -7.95
CA ASN A 154 3.10 9.92 -8.91
C ASN A 154 2.00 8.88 -8.64
N ARG A 155 0.83 9.11 -9.23
CA ARG A 155 -0.30 8.17 -9.22
C ARG A 155 0.05 6.77 -9.76
N GLU A 156 0.99 6.69 -10.72
CA GLU A 156 1.43 5.40 -11.27
C GLU A 156 2.24 4.60 -10.25
N LYS A 157 2.98 5.29 -9.38
CA LYS A 157 3.72 4.66 -8.29
C LYS A 157 2.79 4.09 -7.22
N ASP A 158 1.76 4.82 -6.82
CA ASP A 158 0.76 4.30 -5.88
C ASP A 158 0.00 3.12 -6.48
N TYR A 159 -0.44 3.23 -7.75
CA TYR A 159 -1.08 2.13 -8.47
C TYR A 159 -0.19 0.89 -8.53
N SER A 160 1.07 1.05 -8.93
CA SER A 160 2.02 -0.06 -9.06
C SER A 160 2.35 -0.71 -7.72
N THR A 161 2.47 0.09 -6.66
CA THR A 161 2.68 -0.40 -5.28
C THR A 161 1.47 -1.20 -4.80
N PHE A 162 0.26 -0.70 -5.03
CA PHE A 162 -0.98 -1.38 -4.69
C PHE A 162 -1.11 -2.72 -5.44
N ALA A 163 -0.95 -2.71 -6.77
CA ALA A 163 -1.06 -3.91 -7.59
C ALA A 163 0.01 -4.97 -7.24
N ARG A 164 1.27 -4.55 -7.03
CA ARG A 164 2.36 -5.46 -6.67
C ARG A 164 2.16 -6.07 -5.29
N SER A 165 1.74 -5.28 -4.30
CA SER A 165 1.48 -5.79 -2.96
C SER A 165 0.25 -6.70 -2.94
N ALA A 166 -0.82 -6.37 -3.68
CA ALA A 166 -1.96 -7.26 -3.84
C ALA A 166 -1.54 -8.62 -4.42
N ALA A 167 -0.75 -8.62 -5.50
CA ALA A 167 -0.22 -9.84 -6.11
C ALA A 167 0.57 -10.71 -5.11
N TYR A 168 1.41 -10.09 -4.28
CA TYR A 168 2.19 -10.79 -3.26
C TYR A 168 1.33 -11.52 -2.23
N GLU A 169 0.14 -11.00 -1.94
CA GLU A 169 -0.73 -11.55 -0.89
C GLU A 169 -1.68 -12.65 -1.36
N ILE A 170 -1.72 -12.93 -2.66
CA ILE A 170 -2.55 -13.98 -3.22
C ILE A 170 -1.81 -15.32 -3.10
N PRO A 171 -2.38 -16.33 -2.43
CA PRO A 171 -1.73 -17.63 -2.25
C PRO A 171 -1.77 -18.51 -3.50
N ASP A 172 -2.73 -18.30 -4.40
CA ASP A 172 -2.95 -19.10 -5.62
C ASP A 172 -2.65 -18.26 -6.87
N SER A 173 -1.67 -18.67 -7.69
CA SER A 173 -1.28 -17.91 -8.89
C SER A 173 -2.39 -17.85 -9.94
N SER A 174 -3.37 -18.77 -9.92
CA SER A 174 -4.50 -18.76 -10.85
C SER A 174 -5.46 -17.58 -10.61
N ASP A 175 -5.51 -17.03 -9.39
CA ASP A 175 -6.34 -15.87 -9.02
C ASP A 175 -5.70 -14.54 -9.44
N LEU A 176 -4.39 -14.53 -9.71
CA LEU A 176 -3.60 -13.31 -9.92
C LEU A 176 -4.15 -12.45 -11.05
N ARG A 177 -4.46 -13.07 -12.20
CA ARG A 177 -4.96 -12.35 -13.37
C ARG A 177 -6.28 -11.65 -13.08
N ASP A 178 -7.18 -12.33 -12.37
CA ASP A 178 -8.50 -11.77 -12.07
C ASP A 178 -8.40 -10.64 -11.03
N ILE A 179 -7.50 -10.75 -10.06
CA ILE A 179 -7.23 -9.68 -9.09
C ILE A 179 -6.64 -8.44 -9.77
N LEU A 180 -5.62 -8.61 -10.62
CA LEU A 180 -5.03 -7.48 -11.36
C LEU A 180 -6.04 -6.84 -12.32
N THR A 181 -6.89 -7.65 -12.95
CA THR A 181 -8.00 -7.16 -13.79
C THR A 181 -8.99 -6.36 -12.95
N GLY A 182 -9.39 -6.87 -11.77
CA GLY A 182 -10.27 -6.16 -10.84
C GLY A 182 -9.70 -4.82 -10.36
N ILE A 183 -8.38 -4.74 -10.15
CA ILE A 183 -7.69 -3.49 -9.81
C ILE A 183 -7.78 -2.50 -10.97
N ALA A 184 -7.45 -2.92 -12.19
CA ALA A 184 -7.53 -2.06 -13.37
C ALA A 184 -8.95 -1.56 -13.62
N GLU A 185 -9.95 -2.44 -13.50
CA GLU A 185 -11.37 -2.10 -13.61
C GLU A 185 -11.82 -1.10 -12.54
N GLY A 186 -11.39 -1.29 -11.29
CA GLY A 186 -11.74 -0.40 -10.19
C GLY A 186 -11.10 0.97 -10.31
N TYR A 187 -9.86 0.99 -10.77
CA TYR A 187 -9.11 2.22 -10.99
C TYR A 187 -9.56 2.99 -12.25
N GLY A 188 -10.22 2.31 -13.19
CA GLY A 188 -10.74 2.88 -14.43
C GLY A 188 -9.70 3.09 -15.54
N GLU A 189 -8.46 2.62 -15.33
CA GLU A 189 -7.42 2.54 -16.36
C GLU A 189 -6.46 1.40 -16.04
N ASP A 190 -5.97 0.71 -17.08
CA ASP A 190 -4.97 -0.33 -16.93
C ASP A 190 -3.56 0.28 -16.97
N LEU A 191 -3.05 0.65 -15.78
CA LEU A 191 -1.66 1.07 -15.62
C LEU A 191 -0.70 -0.11 -15.41
N THR A 192 -1.16 -1.36 -15.47
CA THR A 192 -0.29 -2.53 -15.20
C THR A 192 0.84 -2.66 -16.22
N ARG A 193 0.64 -2.17 -17.44
CA ARG A 193 1.66 -2.14 -18.51
C ARG A 193 2.89 -1.28 -18.17
N LYS A 194 2.74 -0.35 -17.23
CA LYS A 194 3.83 0.51 -16.72
C LYS A 194 4.47 -0.04 -15.45
N ILE A 195 3.90 -1.11 -14.87
CA ILE A 195 4.51 -1.79 -13.74
C ILE A 195 5.66 -2.63 -14.29
N SER A 196 6.88 -2.35 -13.83
CA SER A 196 7.97 -3.31 -13.95
C SER A 196 7.69 -4.49 -13.01
N ILE A 197 6.81 -5.40 -13.45
CA ILE A 197 6.54 -6.69 -12.77
C ILE A 197 7.73 -7.66 -12.96
N VAL A 198 8.82 -7.19 -13.58
CA VAL A 198 9.95 -8.01 -14.04
C VAL A 198 10.55 -8.88 -12.94
N PRO A 199 10.63 -8.51 -11.65
CA PRO A 199 11.08 -9.49 -10.64
C PRO A 199 10.04 -10.56 -10.32
N TYR A 200 8.74 -10.24 -10.37
CA TYR A 200 7.67 -11.09 -9.85
C TYR A 200 7.14 -12.08 -10.88
N MET A 201 6.91 -11.67 -12.13
CA MET A 201 6.66 -12.61 -13.24
C MET A 201 7.88 -13.52 -13.46
N PHE A 202 9.10 -13.05 -13.17
CA PHE A 202 10.32 -13.85 -13.19
C PHE A 202 10.36 -14.89 -12.07
N VAL A 203 9.98 -14.54 -10.83
CA VAL A 203 9.92 -15.49 -9.71
C VAL A 203 8.79 -16.52 -9.91
N ILE A 204 7.59 -16.08 -10.33
CA ILE A 204 6.47 -16.99 -10.64
C ILE A 204 6.84 -17.91 -11.82
N PHE A 205 7.44 -17.38 -12.90
CA PHE A 205 7.90 -18.18 -14.04
C PHE A 205 9.01 -19.17 -13.69
N LEU A 206 9.98 -18.78 -12.84
CA LEU A 206 11.03 -19.68 -12.35
C LEU A 206 10.47 -20.81 -11.47
N LEU A 207 9.48 -20.50 -10.62
CA LEU A 207 8.80 -21.46 -9.77
C LEU A 207 7.93 -22.43 -10.58
N GLU A 208 7.26 -21.95 -11.63
CA GLU A 208 6.38 -22.76 -12.48
C GLU A 208 7.14 -23.61 -13.52
N ASN A 209 8.33 -23.20 -13.98
CA ASN A 209 9.03 -23.86 -15.10
C ASN A 209 10.31 -24.63 -14.74
N LYS A 210 10.63 -24.86 -13.46
CA LYS A 210 11.81 -25.64 -12.98
C LYS A 210 13.14 -25.28 -13.69
N SER A 211 13.29 -24.08 -14.22
CA SER A 211 14.42 -23.70 -15.08
C SER A 211 15.56 -23.13 -14.22
N LYS A 212 16.76 -23.69 -14.36
CA LYS A 212 17.86 -23.54 -13.37
C LYS A 212 18.80 -22.34 -13.56
N ASN A 213 18.78 -21.56 -14.65
CA ASN A 213 19.71 -20.42 -14.75
C ASN A 213 19.33 -19.29 -15.74
N LEU A 214 19.64 -18.06 -15.32
CA LEU A 214 19.50 -16.78 -16.03
C LEU A 214 20.20 -16.75 -17.40
N LEU A 215 21.31 -17.50 -17.54
CA LEU A 215 22.17 -17.47 -18.73
C LEU A 215 21.51 -18.12 -19.96
N GLU A 216 20.65 -19.12 -19.78
CA GLU A 216 20.00 -19.82 -20.91
C GLU A 216 18.88 -18.97 -21.53
N LEU A 217 18.21 -18.15 -20.73
CA LEU A 217 17.13 -17.29 -21.21
C LEU A 217 17.67 -16.07 -21.97
N ILE A 218 18.83 -15.55 -21.56
CA ILE A 218 19.55 -14.50 -22.31
C ILE A 218 20.00 -15.03 -23.68
N LYS A 219 20.42 -16.30 -23.75
CA LYS A 219 20.75 -16.98 -25.02
C LYS A 219 19.50 -17.19 -25.88
N ALA A 220 18.39 -17.61 -25.30
CA ALA A 220 17.12 -17.81 -26.01
C ALA A 220 16.54 -16.51 -26.58
N LYS A 221 16.66 -15.39 -25.83
CA LYS A 221 16.21 -14.06 -26.29
C LYS A 221 17.15 -13.44 -27.33
N ARG A 222 18.46 -13.75 -27.30
CA ARG A 222 19.43 -13.31 -28.31
C ARG A 222 19.34 -14.07 -29.63
N HIS A 223 18.87 -15.31 -29.62
CA HIS A 223 18.83 -16.15 -30.82
C HIS A 223 17.45 -16.33 -31.45
N GLY A 224 16.44 -15.54 -31.04
CA GLY A 224 15.15 -15.47 -31.71
C GLY A 224 14.52 -16.84 -31.94
N ILE A 225 13.86 -17.40 -30.92
CA ILE A 225 13.16 -18.69 -31.02
C ILE A 225 12.22 -18.67 -32.25
N LYS A 226 12.63 -19.35 -33.31
CA LYS A 226 11.72 -19.89 -34.32
C LYS A 226 10.90 -20.98 -33.64
N ARG A 227 9.59 -20.93 -33.89
CA ARG A 227 8.56 -21.80 -33.34
C ARG A 227 8.92 -23.28 -33.42
#